data_AF-A0A3G2L1K0-F1
#
_entry.id   AF-A0A3G2L1K0-F1
#
_cell.length_a   1.000
_cell.length_b   1.000
_cell.length_c   1.000
_cell.angle_alpha   90.00
_cell.angle_beta   90.00
_cell.angle_gamma   90.00
#
_symmetry.space_group_name_H-M   'P 1'
#
loop_
_entity.id
_entity.type
_entity.pdbx_description
1 polymer ?
#
loop_
_entity_poly.entity_id
_entity_poly.type
_entity_poly.pdbx_seq_one_letter_code
_entity_poly.pdbx_strand_id
1 'polypeptide(L)'
;MKRLFYLVSSVAIVLGFESCSLDDDGANFHYTPLQIVNAQVPDTFEFGRVYTINVDLLRPDNCTLADRFDVRRSATDSTNIRTVSHIGIVLEKDECAEVAEEISDSFQFEVIYTEPYIFKFYSGNNENGDAEFIEVQVPVK
;
A
#
# COMPACT_ATOMS: atom_id res chain seq x y z
N MET A 1 -8.66 -62.69 -2.49
CA MET A 1 -8.97 -61.27 -2.68
C MET A 1 -8.14 -60.30 -1.81
N LYS A 2 -7.22 -60.75 -0.94
CA LYS A 2 -6.29 -59.84 -0.22
C LYS A 2 -5.10 -59.37 -1.08
N ARG A 3 -4.58 -60.23 -1.97
CA ARG A 3 -3.41 -59.92 -2.82
C ARG A 3 -3.68 -58.93 -3.96
N LEU A 4 -4.94 -58.81 -4.40
CA LEU A 4 -5.33 -57.84 -5.44
C LEU A 4 -5.46 -56.42 -4.88
N PHE A 5 -5.86 -56.29 -3.61
CA PHE A 5 -5.99 -54.99 -2.94
C PHE A 5 -4.64 -54.30 -2.73
N TYR A 6 -3.58 -55.08 -2.46
CA TYR A 6 -2.22 -54.56 -2.32
C TYR A 6 -1.62 -54.07 -3.65
N LEU A 7 -2.01 -54.67 -4.78
CA LEU A 7 -1.56 -54.26 -6.11
C LEU A 7 -2.23 -52.97 -6.60
N VAL A 8 -3.47 -52.71 -6.20
CA VAL A 8 -4.17 -51.46 -6.54
C VAL A 8 -3.66 -50.30 -5.67
N SER A 9 -3.30 -50.59 -4.41
CA SER A 9 -2.73 -49.61 -3.48
C SER A 9 -1.34 -49.10 -3.89
N SER A 10 -0.54 -49.88 -4.64
CA SER A 10 0.80 -49.47 -5.08
C SER A 10 0.81 -48.59 -6.34
N VAL A 11 -0.25 -48.63 -7.16
CA VAL A 11 -0.33 -47.84 -8.41
C VAL A 11 -0.79 -46.40 -8.15
N ALA A 12 -1.54 -46.15 -7.07
CA ALA A 12 -2.05 -44.82 -6.73
C ALA A 12 -0.97 -43.85 -6.20
N ILE A 13 0.20 -44.34 -5.79
CA ILE A 13 1.28 -43.51 -5.21
C ILE A 13 2.19 -42.91 -6.30
N VAL A 14 2.17 -43.42 -7.52
CA VAL A 14 3.08 -42.95 -8.60
C VAL A 14 2.54 -41.72 -9.34
N LEU A 15 1.26 -41.38 -9.19
CA LEU A 15 0.63 -40.24 -9.88
C LEU A 15 0.65 -38.92 -9.09
N GLY A 16 1.39 -38.85 -7.98
CA GLY A 16 1.33 -37.72 -7.03
C GLY A 16 2.45 -36.67 -7.10
N PHE A 17 3.38 -36.75 -8.07
CA PHE A 17 4.55 -35.86 -8.10
C PHE A 17 4.70 -35.06 -9.40
N GLU A 18 3.60 -34.66 -10.04
CA GLU A 18 3.65 -33.44 -10.85
C GLU A 18 3.62 -32.25 -9.89
N SER A 19 4.75 -32.03 -9.20
CA SER A 19 5.02 -30.72 -8.61
C SER A 19 5.02 -29.75 -9.78
N CYS A 20 4.00 -28.89 -9.87
CA CYS A 20 4.09 -27.70 -10.70
C CYS A 20 5.31 -26.92 -10.20
N SER A 21 6.47 -27.06 -10.86
CA SER A 21 7.44 -25.98 -10.87
C SER A 21 6.78 -24.89 -11.68
N LEU A 22 6.20 -23.91 -10.97
CA LEU A 22 5.95 -22.62 -11.58
C LEU A 22 7.33 -22.03 -11.82
N ASP A 23 7.91 -22.32 -12.99
CA ASP A 23 8.93 -21.47 -13.58
C ASP A 23 8.18 -20.18 -13.88
N ASP A 24 8.14 -19.29 -12.88
CA ASP A 24 7.43 -18.03 -12.97
C ASP A 24 8.32 -17.08 -13.77
N ASP A 25 8.20 -17.16 -15.10
CA ASP A 25 8.74 -16.18 -16.05
C ASP A 25 7.99 -14.82 -15.94
N GLY A 26 7.18 -14.62 -14.89
CA GLY A 26 6.54 -13.35 -14.57
C GLY A 26 7.55 -12.27 -14.22
N ALA A 27 7.20 -11.01 -14.49
CA ALA A 27 7.97 -9.89 -13.98
C ALA A 27 7.94 -9.93 -12.44
N ASN A 28 9.10 -10.03 -11.80
CA ASN A 28 9.20 -9.95 -10.35
C ASN A 28 8.91 -8.50 -9.90
N PHE A 29 7.98 -8.33 -8.97
CA PHE A 29 7.66 -7.03 -8.39
C PHE A 29 7.13 -7.17 -6.95
N HIS A 30 7.24 -6.10 -6.18
CA HIS A 30 6.63 -6.03 -4.86
C HIS A 30 6.02 -4.65 -4.59
N TYR A 31 5.12 -4.57 -3.60
CA TYR A 31 4.51 -3.32 -3.16
C TYR A 31 5.32 -2.72 -2.02
N THR A 32 5.50 -1.40 -2.04
CA THR A 32 6.20 -0.65 -0.99
C THR A 32 5.49 0.68 -0.72
N PRO A 33 5.45 1.20 0.52
CA PRO A 33 4.97 2.55 0.74
C PRO A 33 5.96 3.58 0.15
N LEU A 34 5.45 4.59 -0.53
CA LEU A 34 6.22 5.74 -0.98
C LEU A 34 6.22 6.83 0.08
N GLN A 35 7.34 7.52 0.21
CA GLN A 35 7.49 8.64 1.12
C GLN A 35 6.64 9.83 0.64
N ILE A 36 5.74 10.31 1.50
CA ILE A 36 5.03 11.56 1.30
C ILE A 36 5.91 12.70 1.81
N VAL A 37 6.22 13.66 0.94
CA VAL A 37 7.04 14.83 1.29
C VAL A 37 6.19 16.06 1.59
N ASN A 38 4.97 16.13 1.04
CA ASN A 38 4.05 17.23 1.27
C ASN A 38 2.59 16.80 1.05
N ALA A 39 1.64 17.43 1.73
CA ALA A 39 0.22 17.20 1.54
C ALA A 39 -0.54 18.53 1.61
N GLN A 40 -1.29 18.84 0.55
CA GLN A 40 -2.14 20.01 0.48
C GLN A 40 -3.56 19.65 0.91
N VAL A 41 -3.84 19.93 2.18
CA VAL A 41 -5.14 19.70 2.81
C VAL A 41 -5.83 21.04 3.06
N PRO A 42 -7.13 21.19 2.75
CA PRO A 42 -7.88 22.41 3.05
C PRO A 42 -7.84 22.77 4.55
N ASP A 43 -7.83 24.07 4.85
CA ASP A 43 -7.85 24.57 6.24
C ASP A 43 -9.11 24.17 7.00
N THR A 44 -10.23 23.96 6.31
CA THR A 44 -11.51 23.57 6.89
C THR A 44 -12.29 22.70 5.92
N PHE A 45 -13.07 21.75 6.46
CA PHE A 45 -14.03 20.96 5.70
C PHE A 45 -15.47 21.39 5.96
N GLU A 46 -16.33 21.14 4.98
CA GLU A 46 -17.79 21.16 5.11
C GLU A 46 -18.31 19.72 5.20
N PHE A 47 -19.22 19.46 6.15
CA PHE A 47 -19.86 18.15 6.27
C PHE A 47 -20.63 17.76 4.99
N GLY A 48 -20.45 16.51 4.55
CA GLY A 48 -21.09 15.95 3.36
C GLY A 48 -20.45 16.35 2.03
N ARG A 49 -19.29 17.03 2.05
CA ARG A 49 -18.53 17.35 0.84
C ARG A 49 -17.42 16.34 0.56
N VAL A 50 -17.03 16.28 -0.71
CA VAL A 50 -15.87 15.52 -1.18
C VAL A 50 -14.78 16.51 -1.57
N TYR A 51 -13.56 16.29 -1.08
CA TYR A 51 -12.39 17.10 -1.38
C TYR A 51 -11.35 16.27 -2.12
N THR A 52 -10.67 16.89 -3.08
CA THR A 52 -9.45 16.33 -3.68
C THR A 52 -8.25 16.75 -2.82
N ILE A 53 -7.56 15.77 -2.26
CA ILE A 53 -6.34 15.99 -1.48
C ILE A 53 -5.15 15.70 -2.38
N ASN A 54 -4.32 16.72 -2.62
CA ASN A 54 -3.10 16.59 -3.42
C ASN A 54 -1.92 16.28 -2.49
N VAL A 55 -1.06 15.38 -2.92
CA VAL A 55 0.06 14.87 -2.14
C VAL A 55 1.27 14.77 -3.05
N ASP A 56 2.40 15.27 -2.58
CA ASP A 56 3.69 15.13 -3.26
C ASP A 56 4.45 13.97 -2.64
N LEU A 57 4.97 13.11 -3.50
CA LEU A 57 5.63 11.84 -3.17
C LEU A 57 7.05 11.87 -3.69
N LEU A 58 7.97 11.27 -2.95
CA LEU A 58 9.33 11.02 -3.45
C LEU A 58 9.38 9.68 -4.18
N ARG A 59 9.63 9.72 -5.49
CA ARG A 59 9.92 8.54 -6.30
C ARG A 59 11.43 8.30 -6.31
N PRO A 60 11.93 7.20 -5.70
CA PRO A 60 13.36 7.00 -5.51
C PRO A 60 14.10 6.70 -6.82
N ASP A 61 13.50 5.93 -7.71
CA ASP A 61 14.15 5.41 -8.92
C ASP A 61 13.19 5.28 -10.11
N ASN A 62 13.70 4.76 -11.23
CA ASN A 62 12.94 4.51 -12.45
C ASN A 62 12.25 3.12 -12.50
N CYS A 63 12.41 2.30 -11.46
CA CYS A 63 11.75 1.00 -11.31
C CYS A 63 10.50 1.07 -10.43
N THR A 64 10.38 2.15 -9.65
CA THR A 64 9.27 2.42 -8.75
C THR A 64 8.16 3.15 -9.47
N LEU A 65 6.95 2.61 -9.44
CA LEU A 65 5.74 3.20 -10.00
C LEU A 65 4.78 3.57 -8.87
N ALA A 66 4.15 4.74 -8.95
CA ALA A 66 3.04 5.08 -8.08
C ALA A 66 1.79 4.27 -8.49
N ASP A 67 1.18 3.53 -7.55
CA ASP A 67 -0.05 2.75 -7.78
C ASP A 67 -1.28 3.45 -7.19
N ARG A 68 -1.40 3.52 -5.87
CA ARG A 68 -2.63 4.03 -5.21
C ARG A 68 -2.42 4.49 -3.79
N PHE A 69 -3.34 5.31 -3.31
CA PHE A 69 -3.44 5.63 -1.88
C PHE A 69 -4.09 4.50 -1.07
N ASP A 70 -3.58 4.29 0.14
CA ASP A 70 -4.23 3.57 1.23
C ASP A 70 -4.60 4.57 2.33
N VAL A 71 -5.90 4.80 2.52
CA VAL A 71 -6.45 5.76 3.49
C VAL A 71 -7.24 5.01 4.54
N ARG A 72 -6.67 4.89 5.74
CA ARG A 72 -7.19 4.04 6.81
C ARG A 72 -7.65 4.86 8.00
N ARG A 73 -8.81 4.50 8.54
CA ARG A 73 -9.28 4.98 9.83
C ARG A 73 -8.62 4.16 10.95
N SER A 74 -8.20 4.82 12.03
CA SER A 74 -7.82 4.13 13.26
C SER A 74 -9.02 3.37 13.84
N ALA A 75 -8.88 2.06 14.02
CA ALA A 75 -9.97 1.20 14.52
C ALA A 75 -10.15 1.29 16.05
N THR A 76 -9.12 1.74 16.76
CA THR A 76 -9.05 1.74 18.22
C THR A 76 -9.27 3.11 18.84
N ASP A 77 -9.34 4.16 18.02
CA ASP A 77 -9.50 5.53 18.49
C ASP A 77 -10.88 6.08 18.08
N SER A 78 -11.55 6.75 19.03
CA SER A 78 -12.78 7.48 18.77
C SER A 78 -12.52 8.77 17.97
N THR A 79 -11.27 9.22 17.87
CA THR A 79 -10.88 10.36 17.04
C THR A 79 -11.03 10.03 15.54
N ASN A 80 -11.33 11.06 14.73
CA ASN A 80 -11.40 10.93 13.27
C ASN A 80 -9.99 10.93 12.63
N ILE A 81 -9.07 10.10 13.14
CA ILE A 81 -7.73 9.93 12.58
C ILE A 81 -7.81 9.19 11.23
N ARG A 82 -7.05 9.67 10.26
CA ARG A 82 -6.83 9.08 8.93
C ARG A 82 -5.35 8.90 8.69
N THR A 83 -4.87 7.66 8.74
CA THR A 83 -3.51 7.32 8.30
C THR A 83 -3.53 7.18 6.79
N VAL A 84 -2.64 7.91 6.11
CA VAL A 84 -2.55 7.97 4.65
C VAL A 84 -1.17 7.51 4.23
N SER A 85 -1.12 6.50 3.36
CA SER A 85 0.10 6.06 2.69
C SER A 85 -0.16 6.04 1.19
N HIS A 86 0.89 6.27 0.40
CA HIS A 86 0.85 5.95 -1.03
C HIS A 86 1.58 4.64 -1.25
N ILE A 87 0.98 3.73 -2.00
CA ILE A 87 1.54 2.43 -2.32
C ILE A 87 2.14 2.52 -3.72
N GLY A 88 3.42 2.17 -3.81
CA GLY A 88 4.13 2.00 -5.07
C GLY A 88 4.36 0.53 -5.40
N ILE A 89 4.69 0.28 -6.66
CA ILE A 89 5.13 -1.00 -7.19
C ILE A 89 6.60 -0.86 -7.58
N VAL A 90 7.46 -1.70 -7.03
CA VAL A 90 8.88 -1.77 -7.40
C VAL A 90 9.06 -2.96 -8.33
N LEU A 91 9.52 -2.69 -9.56
CA LEU A 91 9.89 -3.72 -10.52
C LEU A 91 11.31 -4.23 -10.19
N GLU A 92 11.46 -5.54 -9.99
CA GLU A 92 12.76 -6.15 -9.74
C GLU A 92 13.50 -6.31 -11.08
N LYS A 93 14.38 -5.36 -11.36
CA LYS A 93 15.26 -5.35 -12.53
C LYS A 93 16.71 -5.27 -12.08
N ASP A 94 17.60 -5.78 -12.93
CA ASP A 94 19.05 -5.75 -12.66
C ASP A 94 19.61 -4.32 -12.56
N GLU A 95 19.00 -3.36 -13.26
CA GLU A 95 19.45 -1.97 -13.31
C GLU A 95 18.28 -1.00 -13.07
N CYS A 96 18.26 -0.38 -11.89
CA CYS A 96 17.38 0.72 -11.53
C CYS A 96 18.23 1.98 -11.28
N ALA A 97 17.96 3.05 -12.03
CA ALA A 97 18.66 4.31 -11.87
C ALA A 97 17.95 5.16 -10.82
N GLU A 98 18.71 5.67 -9.84
CA GLU A 98 18.21 6.66 -8.89
C GLU A 98 17.75 7.91 -9.64
N VAL A 99 16.55 8.38 -9.31
CA VAL A 99 15.96 9.60 -9.88
C VAL A 99 15.69 10.61 -8.78
N ALA A 100 15.24 10.16 -7.60
CA ALA A 100 14.85 11.02 -6.47
C ALA A 100 13.95 12.19 -6.91
N GLU A 101 12.88 11.88 -7.65
CA GLU A 101 11.97 12.87 -8.22
C GLU A 101 10.73 13.05 -7.33
N GLU A 102 10.35 14.30 -7.07
CA GLU A 102 9.04 14.61 -6.49
C GLU A 102 7.96 14.53 -7.56
N ILE A 103 6.96 13.67 -7.34
CA ILE A 103 5.78 13.52 -8.19
C ILE A 103 4.52 13.84 -7.39
N SER A 104 3.50 14.39 -8.04
CA SER A 104 2.21 14.67 -7.40
C SER A 104 1.17 13.62 -7.78
N ASP A 105 0.38 13.19 -6.80
CA ASP A 105 -0.82 12.38 -6.98
C ASP A 105 -1.93 12.89 -6.04
N SER A 106 -3.16 12.42 -6.24
CA SER A 106 -4.30 12.87 -5.44
C SER A 106 -5.32 11.77 -5.17
N PHE A 107 -6.09 11.96 -4.10
CA PHE A 107 -7.24 11.11 -3.80
C PHE A 107 -8.46 11.94 -3.41
N GLN A 108 -9.64 11.36 -3.60
CA GLN A 108 -10.90 11.94 -3.16
C GLN A 108 -11.19 11.53 -1.71
N PHE A 109 -11.54 12.51 -0.88
CA PHE A 109 -11.86 12.31 0.52
C PHE A 109 -13.25 12.84 0.84
N GLU A 110 -14.15 11.96 1.29
CA GLU A 110 -15.50 12.32 1.68
C GLU A 110 -15.59 12.63 3.19
N VAL A 111 -16.16 13.79 3.51
CA VAL A 111 -16.32 14.29 4.87
C VAL A 111 -17.65 13.81 5.44
N ILE A 112 -17.62 12.64 6.07
CA ILE A 112 -18.81 11.96 6.63
C ILE A 112 -18.97 12.11 8.16
N TYR A 113 -18.09 12.85 8.83
CA TYR A 113 -18.13 13.10 10.27
C TYR A 113 -18.04 14.59 10.57
N THR A 114 -18.61 15.01 11.69
CA THR A 114 -18.68 16.42 12.10
C THR A 114 -17.55 16.83 13.04
N GLU A 115 -16.83 15.89 13.64
CA GLU A 115 -15.65 16.18 14.46
C GLU A 115 -14.41 16.39 13.59
N PRO A 116 -13.43 17.19 14.04
CA PRO A 116 -12.20 17.44 13.31
C PRO A 116 -11.48 16.15 12.88
N TYR A 117 -10.94 16.16 11.66
CA TYR A 117 -10.12 15.08 11.14
C TYR A 117 -8.65 15.33 11.50
N ILE A 118 -7.91 14.26 11.75
CA ILE A 118 -6.47 14.30 11.92
C ILE A 118 -5.87 13.37 10.87
N PHE A 119 -5.20 13.94 9.87
CA PHE A 119 -4.44 13.15 8.90
C PHE A 119 -3.05 12.86 9.43
N LYS A 120 -2.57 11.64 9.18
CA LYS A 120 -1.20 11.20 9.40
C LYS A 120 -0.67 10.66 8.07
N PHE A 121 0.06 11.49 7.32
CA PHE A 121 0.64 11.11 6.03
C PHE A 121 2.00 10.45 6.26
N TYR A 122 2.17 9.21 5.80
CA TYR A 122 3.42 8.45 5.97
C TYR A 122 4.59 9.14 5.28
N SER A 123 5.60 9.55 6.05
CA SER A 123 6.75 10.33 5.57
C SER A 123 8.07 9.55 5.57
N GLY A 124 8.00 8.22 5.68
CA GLY A 124 9.17 7.34 5.77
C GLY A 124 9.30 6.67 7.13
N ASN A 125 10.47 6.07 7.39
CA ASN A 125 10.81 5.47 8.67
C ASN A 125 11.99 6.20 9.28
N ASN A 126 12.03 6.28 10.62
CA ASN A 126 13.16 6.81 11.36
C ASN A 126 14.34 5.81 11.43
N GLU A 127 15.42 6.19 12.11
CA GLU A 127 16.63 5.37 12.28
C GLU A 127 16.38 4.01 12.96
N ASN A 128 15.30 3.87 13.75
CA ASN A 128 14.92 2.63 14.41
C ASN A 128 14.01 1.75 13.54
N GLY A 129 13.60 2.25 12.37
CA GLY A 129 12.65 1.58 11.48
C GLY A 129 11.17 1.84 11.83
N ASP A 130 10.87 2.76 12.75
CA ASP A 130 9.49 3.13 13.07
C ASP A 130 8.95 4.14 12.05
N ALA A 131 7.68 4.00 11.68
CA ALA A 131 7.02 4.89 10.73
C ALA A 131 6.88 6.33 11.28
N GLU A 132 7.22 7.31 10.45
CA GLU A 132 7.04 8.73 10.71
C GLU A 132 5.88 9.30 9.90
N PHE A 133 5.29 10.39 10.40
CA PHE A 133 4.10 10.98 9.80
C PHE A 133 4.14 12.51 9.81
N ILE A 134 3.68 13.11 8.71
CA ILE A 134 3.24 14.50 8.67
C ILE A 134 1.80 14.54 9.21
N GLU A 135 1.58 15.24 10.32
CA GLU A 135 0.27 15.36 10.96
C GLU A 135 -0.43 16.67 10.59
N VAL A 136 -1.68 16.59 10.14
CA VAL A 136 -2.51 17.76 9.78
C VAL A 136 -3.89 17.61 10.41
N GLN A 137 -4.30 18.60 11.21
CA GLN A 137 -5.64 18.65 11.80
C GLN A 137 -6.54 19.60 11.01
N VAL A 138 -7.73 19.12 10.63
CA VAL A 138 -8.70 19.88 9.84
C VAL A 138 -10.05 19.93 10.57
N PRO A 139 -10.51 21.11 11.00
CA PRO A 139 -11.85 21.27 11.57
C PRO A 139 -12.95 21.11 10.50
N VAL A 140 -14.13 20.71 10.94
CA VAL A 140 -15.34 20.60 10.10
C VAL A 140 -16.34 21.70 10.50
N LYS A 141 -16.99 22.31 9.51
CA LYS A 141 -18.01 23.35 9.64
C LYS A 141 -19.34 22.92 9.03
#